data_AF-A0AAD1B642-F1
#
_entry.id   AF-A0AAD1B642-F1
#
_cell.length_a   1.000
_cell.length_b   1.000
_cell.length_c   1.000
_cell.angle_alpha   90.00
_cell.angle_beta   90.00
_cell.angle_gamma   90.00
#
_symmetry.space_group_name_H-M   'P 1'
#
loop_
_entity.id
_entity.type
_entity.pdbx_description
1 polymer ?
#
loop_
_entity_poly.entity_id
_entity_poly.type
_entity_poly.pdbx_seq_one_letter_code
_entity_poly.pdbx_strand_id
1 'polypeptide(L)'
;MAFSLLNQLRQINRHLVELPCPGCGQNDPQLIWRYDRYFLRVNLSTCRHCSLVYLARGLKGDTQARFYSQLYPRLMRQPPASKAMWNYRLLAGYRFSEISAVVGQCQSVLDIGAGLGFFLDACRAQNYEHYMGLEPGGPQRDHAVQVLGLGEHVRPEELDEHTQLPFAPRLVTLFHVLEHLQEPGKALARIAKLMDPLGWLVIEVPDIEADWPELGLLQVHVSHRSYFSAQTLEALLSANGFHAQHWRREAHGIYEGNLRVYARLNAPATPTVAPLPPQANDIRAHILKQIRPLSLRNGYPRMAWRLARL
;
A
#
# COMPACT_ATOMS: atom_id res chain seq x y z
N MET A 1 -15.27 -9.39 28.15
CA MET A 1 -13.88 -9.61 28.62
C MET A 1 -12.93 -9.31 27.48
N ALA A 2 -12.17 -8.22 27.55
CA ALA A 2 -11.19 -7.87 26.52
C ALA A 2 -10.02 -8.85 26.61
N PHE A 3 -9.88 -9.76 25.63
CA PHE A 3 -8.64 -10.50 25.46
C PHE A 3 -7.50 -9.48 25.31
N SER A 4 -6.40 -9.65 26.07
CA SER A 4 -5.21 -8.83 25.89
C SER A 4 -4.79 -8.86 24.42
N LEU A 5 -4.30 -7.73 23.89
CA LEU A 5 -3.89 -7.60 22.49
C LEU A 5 -2.94 -8.76 22.07
N LEU A 6 -2.07 -9.19 22.99
CA LEU A 6 -1.19 -10.34 22.82
C LEU A 6 -1.93 -11.65 22.57
N ASN A 7 -3.04 -11.92 23.28
CA ASN A 7 -3.85 -13.11 23.06
C ASN A 7 -4.53 -13.07 21.68
N GLN A 8 -5.01 -11.89 21.26
CA GLN A 8 -5.58 -11.71 19.93
C GLN A 8 -4.53 -11.92 18.83
N LEU A 9 -3.33 -11.36 18.98
CA LEU A 9 -2.20 -11.58 18.06
C LEU A 9 -1.79 -13.06 18.00
N ARG A 10 -1.72 -13.75 19.15
CA ARG A 10 -1.49 -15.21 19.18
C ARG A 10 -2.57 -15.98 18.43
N GLN A 11 -3.84 -15.59 18.58
CA GLN A 11 -4.93 -16.19 17.84
C GLN A 11 -4.78 -15.95 16.33
N ILE A 12 -4.50 -14.71 15.90
CA ILE A 12 -4.22 -14.40 14.50
C ILE A 12 -3.08 -15.26 13.98
N ASN A 13 -1.96 -15.34 14.70
CA ASN A 13 -0.78 -16.11 14.28
C ASN A 13 -1.10 -17.58 14.00
N ARG A 14 -1.98 -18.21 14.79
CA ARG A 14 -2.40 -19.61 14.57
C ARG A 14 -3.24 -19.80 13.31
N HIS A 15 -3.95 -18.77 12.85
CA HIS A 15 -4.87 -18.83 11.71
C HIS A 15 -4.28 -18.21 10.43
N LEU A 16 -3.04 -17.72 10.45
CA LEU A 16 -2.38 -17.34 9.20
C LEU A 16 -2.15 -18.59 8.34
N VAL A 17 -2.45 -18.46 7.06
CA VAL A 17 -2.38 -19.54 6.06
C VAL A 17 -1.28 -19.28 5.05
N GLU A 18 -0.80 -20.33 4.38
CA GLU A 18 0.09 -20.17 3.24
C GLU A 18 -0.64 -19.49 2.09
N LEU A 19 0.06 -18.59 1.40
CA LEU A 19 -0.50 -17.80 0.32
C LEU A 19 0.41 -17.89 -0.91
N PRO A 20 -0.15 -18.04 -2.13
CA PRO A 20 0.63 -17.98 -3.36
C PRO A 20 1.20 -16.56 -3.57
N CYS A 21 2.11 -16.40 -4.53
CA CYS A 21 2.60 -15.08 -4.91
C CYS A 21 1.44 -14.22 -5.45
N PRO A 22 1.19 -13.01 -4.90
CA PRO A 22 0.10 -12.16 -5.36
C PRO A 22 0.33 -11.53 -6.75
N GLY A 23 1.58 -11.53 -7.23
CA GLY A 23 1.92 -11.02 -8.57
C GLY A 23 1.67 -12.02 -9.71
N CYS A 24 2.07 -13.28 -9.56
CA CYS A 24 2.01 -14.29 -10.64
C CYS A 24 1.21 -15.56 -10.31
N GLY A 25 0.70 -15.70 -9.08
CA GLY A 25 -0.08 -16.86 -8.64
C GLY A 25 0.73 -18.12 -8.30
N GLN A 26 2.03 -18.16 -8.58
CA GLN A 26 2.88 -19.32 -8.29
C GLN A 26 3.10 -19.53 -6.78
N ASN A 27 3.24 -20.78 -6.35
CA ASN A 27 3.53 -21.16 -4.96
C ASN A 27 4.96 -21.70 -4.79
N ASP A 28 5.95 -20.88 -5.17
CA ASP A 28 7.37 -21.17 -5.01
C ASP A 28 8.12 -20.03 -4.28
N PRO A 29 7.87 -19.87 -2.96
CA PRO A 29 8.51 -18.85 -2.14
C PRO A 29 9.94 -19.23 -1.75
N GLN A 30 10.86 -18.28 -1.90
CA GLN A 30 12.18 -18.34 -1.27
C GLN A 30 12.21 -17.48 0.00
N LEU A 31 12.29 -18.14 1.16
CA LEU A 31 12.23 -17.48 2.47
C LEU A 31 13.37 -16.46 2.67
N ILE A 32 12.99 -15.25 3.08
CA ILE A 32 13.89 -14.17 3.49
C ILE A 32 13.86 -14.05 5.02
N TRP A 33 12.68 -13.86 5.60
CA TRP A 33 12.53 -13.59 7.03
C TRP A 33 11.25 -14.20 7.61
N ARG A 34 11.28 -14.65 8.87
CA ARG A 34 10.18 -15.47 9.44
C ARG A 34 9.08 -14.67 10.10
N TYR A 35 9.41 -13.60 10.83
CA TYR A 35 8.44 -12.91 11.69
C TYR A 35 8.31 -11.43 11.38
N ASP A 36 7.09 -10.91 11.52
CA ASP A 36 6.82 -9.49 11.37
C ASP A 36 7.13 -8.71 12.67
N ARG A 37 6.88 -7.40 12.64
CA ARG A 37 7.03 -6.49 13.79
C ARG A 37 6.17 -6.83 15.00
N TYR A 38 5.19 -7.71 14.86
CA TYR A 38 4.32 -8.19 15.92
C TYR A 38 4.60 -9.63 16.34
N PHE A 39 5.74 -10.18 15.92
CA PHE A 39 6.14 -11.56 16.17
C PHE A 39 5.21 -12.60 15.54
N LEU A 40 4.41 -12.22 14.55
CA LEU A 40 3.59 -13.13 13.76
C LEU A 40 4.47 -13.81 12.73
N ARG A 41 4.31 -15.12 12.56
CA ARG A 41 5.09 -15.89 11.58
C ARG A 41 4.49 -15.70 10.19
N VAL A 42 4.98 -14.68 9.48
CA VAL A 42 4.46 -14.25 8.17
C VAL A 42 5.26 -14.76 6.97
N ASN A 43 6.45 -15.32 7.21
CA ASN A 43 7.33 -15.85 6.16
C ASN A 43 7.51 -14.88 4.97
N LEU A 44 8.09 -13.69 5.23
CA LEU A 44 8.51 -12.77 4.18
C LEU A 44 9.44 -13.51 3.20
N SER A 45 9.06 -13.54 1.94
CA SER A 45 9.69 -14.37 0.91
C SER A 45 9.74 -13.60 -0.42
N THR A 46 10.70 -13.92 -1.27
CA THR A 46 10.70 -13.52 -2.68
C THR A 46 10.17 -14.66 -3.55
N CYS A 47 9.39 -14.35 -4.58
CA CYS A 47 8.90 -15.34 -5.54
C CYS A 47 10.01 -15.74 -6.51
N ARG A 48 10.25 -17.04 -6.74
CA ARG A 48 11.27 -17.47 -7.71
C ARG A 48 10.93 -17.18 -9.18
N HIS A 49 9.67 -16.88 -9.49
CA HIS A 49 9.19 -16.69 -10.86
C HIS A 49 9.13 -15.21 -11.29
N CYS A 50 8.64 -14.33 -10.41
CA CYS A 50 8.50 -12.90 -10.72
C CYS A 50 9.26 -11.98 -9.76
N SER A 51 10.01 -12.56 -8.82
CA SER A 51 10.87 -11.87 -7.85
C SER A 51 10.18 -10.93 -6.86
N LEU A 52 8.87 -10.71 -6.98
CA LEU A 52 8.08 -9.95 -6.02
C LEU A 52 8.32 -10.45 -4.59
N VAL A 53 8.53 -9.54 -3.66
CA VAL A 53 8.62 -9.85 -2.23
C VAL A 53 7.21 -9.80 -1.63
N TYR A 54 6.85 -10.78 -0.82
CA TYR A 54 5.50 -10.93 -0.28
C TYR A 54 5.49 -11.75 1.01
N LEU A 55 4.38 -11.71 1.74
CA LEU A 55 4.15 -12.60 2.87
C LEU A 55 3.63 -13.94 2.39
N ALA A 56 4.48 -14.97 2.35
CA ALA A 56 4.07 -16.32 1.95
C ALA A 56 3.17 -17.01 2.99
N ARG A 57 3.01 -16.40 4.17
CA ARG A 57 2.03 -16.78 5.17
C ARG A 57 1.30 -15.55 5.69
N GLY A 58 -0.01 -15.47 5.54
CA GLY A 58 -0.72 -14.22 5.80
C GLY A 58 -2.20 -14.36 6.13
N LEU A 59 -2.87 -13.21 6.17
CA LEU A 59 -4.28 -13.07 6.46
C LEU A 59 -5.12 -13.49 5.24
N LYS A 60 -6.20 -14.23 5.47
CA LYS A 60 -7.21 -14.59 4.46
C LYS A 60 -8.58 -14.79 5.13
N GLY A 61 -9.66 -14.56 4.38
CA GLY A 61 -11.05 -14.81 4.81
C GLY A 61 -11.39 -14.14 6.14
N ASP A 62 -12.10 -14.86 7.01
CA ASP A 62 -12.54 -14.33 8.32
C ASP A 62 -11.40 -13.82 9.20
N THR A 63 -10.21 -14.42 9.11
CA THR A 63 -9.04 -13.96 9.88
C THR A 63 -8.60 -12.57 9.41
N GLN A 64 -8.64 -12.31 8.11
CA GLN A 64 -8.37 -11.00 7.53
C GLN A 64 -9.45 -9.98 7.94
N ALA A 65 -10.72 -10.32 7.77
CA ALA A 65 -11.84 -9.44 8.12
C ALA A 65 -11.80 -9.03 9.60
N ARG A 66 -11.55 -10.00 10.51
CA ARG A 66 -11.39 -9.73 11.94
C ARG A 66 -10.15 -8.88 12.24
N PHE A 67 -9.03 -9.13 11.56
CA PHE A 67 -7.83 -8.33 11.75
C PHE A 67 -8.08 -6.85 11.42
N TYR A 68 -8.66 -6.57 10.25
CA TYR A 68 -8.90 -5.19 9.81
C TYR A 68 -10.01 -4.48 10.60
N SER A 69 -11.08 -5.17 10.97
CA SER A 69 -12.18 -4.57 11.73
C SER A 69 -11.87 -4.34 13.22
N GLN A 70 -11.04 -5.18 13.84
CA GLN A 70 -10.86 -5.16 15.31
C GLN A 70 -9.44 -4.83 15.77
N LEU A 71 -8.41 -5.39 15.12
CA LEU A 71 -7.02 -5.28 15.60
C LEU A 71 -6.27 -4.13 14.94
N TYR A 72 -6.43 -3.98 13.63
CA TYR A 72 -5.69 -2.99 12.85
C TYR A 72 -5.88 -1.56 13.36
N PRO A 73 -7.10 -1.07 13.67
CA PRO A 73 -7.28 0.29 14.18
C PRO A 73 -6.57 0.52 15.52
N ARG A 74 -6.53 -0.50 16.39
CA ARG A 74 -5.84 -0.43 17.69
C ARG A 74 -4.33 -0.42 17.52
N LEU A 75 -3.80 -1.29 16.65
CA LEU A 75 -2.37 -1.39 16.32
C LEU A 75 -1.86 -0.11 15.65
N MET A 76 -2.70 0.53 14.84
CA MET A 76 -2.40 1.77 14.13
C MET A 76 -2.80 3.04 14.88
N ARG A 77 -3.39 2.92 16.09
CA ARG A 77 -3.88 4.03 16.92
C ARG A 77 -4.79 4.99 16.13
N GLN A 78 -5.79 4.43 15.47
CA GLN A 78 -6.78 5.19 14.69
C GLN A 78 -7.99 5.55 15.56
N PRO A 79 -8.52 6.79 15.46
CA PRO A 79 -8.01 7.91 14.65
C PRO A 79 -6.70 8.48 15.25
N PRO A 80 -5.82 9.08 14.42
CA PRO A 80 -4.56 9.62 14.91
C PRO A 80 -4.79 10.83 15.83
N ALA A 81 -3.85 11.06 16.75
CA ALA A 81 -3.87 12.25 17.61
C ALA A 81 -3.81 13.54 16.76
N SER A 82 -4.37 14.64 17.28
CA SER A 82 -4.48 15.93 16.58
C SER A 82 -3.16 16.43 15.98
N LYS A 83 -2.03 16.28 16.70
CA LYS A 83 -0.70 16.65 16.17
C LYS A 83 -0.30 15.83 14.94
N ALA A 84 -0.65 14.54 14.89
CA ALA A 84 -0.39 13.71 13.73
C ALA A 84 -1.33 14.06 12.57
N MET A 85 -2.54 14.55 12.85
CA MET A 85 -3.49 15.02 11.84
C MET A 85 -2.91 16.14 10.95
N TRP A 86 -2.18 17.08 11.55
CA TRP A 86 -1.46 18.12 10.81
C TRP A 86 -0.46 17.56 9.80
N ASN A 87 0.25 16.48 10.15
CA ASN A 87 1.17 15.82 9.23
C ASN A 87 0.44 15.23 8.02
N TYR A 88 -0.76 14.66 8.20
CA TYR A 88 -1.56 14.15 7.09
C TYR A 88 -2.01 15.27 6.13
N ARG A 89 -2.39 16.45 6.66
CA ARG A 89 -2.74 17.60 5.81
C ARG A 89 -1.54 18.13 5.04
N LEU A 90 -0.38 18.27 5.69
CA LEU A 90 0.87 18.70 5.02
C LEU A 90 1.28 17.71 3.94
N LEU A 91 1.21 16.41 4.24
CA LEU A 91 1.49 15.34 3.30
C LEU A 91 0.57 15.38 2.08
N ALA A 92 -0.73 15.63 2.28
CA ALA A 92 -1.66 15.76 1.17
C ALA A 92 -1.30 16.93 0.25
N GLY A 93 -0.92 18.09 0.81
CA GLY A 93 -0.43 19.24 0.03
C GLY A 93 0.87 18.93 -0.71
N TYR A 94 1.82 18.25 -0.07
CA TYR A 94 3.05 17.79 -0.69
C TYR A 94 2.78 16.82 -1.85
N ARG A 95 1.95 15.79 -1.63
CA ARG A 95 1.52 14.85 -2.69
C ARG A 95 0.88 15.57 -3.85
N PHE A 96 -0.04 16.51 -3.58
CA PHE A 96 -0.67 17.32 -4.62
C PHE A 96 0.38 18.06 -5.45
N SER A 97 1.31 18.79 -4.81
CA SER A 97 2.38 19.53 -5.49
C SER A 97 3.26 18.62 -6.36
N GLU A 98 3.75 17.52 -5.81
CA GLU A 98 4.62 16.57 -6.51
C GLU A 98 3.91 15.87 -7.67
N ILE A 99 2.62 15.59 -7.51
CA ILE A 99 1.81 14.99 -8.58
C ILE A 99 1.59 16.02 -9.68
N SER A 100 1.13 17.22 -9.34
CA SER A 100 0.87 18.29 -10.31
C SER A 100 2.12 18.72 -11.08
N ALA A 101 3.31 18.65 -10.47
CA ALA A 101 4.57 18.93 -11.14
C ALA A 101 4.89 17.94 -12.28
N VAL A 102 4.33 16.72 -12.25
CA VAL A 102 4.54 15.68 -13.28
C VAL A 102 3.35 15.56 -14.21
N VAL A 103 2.14 15.55 -13.67
CA VAL A 103 0.92 15.22 -14.42
C VAL A 103 0.10 16.46 -14.83
N GLY A 104 0.46 17.63 -14.32
CA GLY A 104 -0.37 18.84 -14.39
C GLY A 104 -1.57 18.79 -13.43
N GLN A 105 -2.42 19.80 -13.47
CA GLN A 105 -3.73 19.70 -12.82
C GLN A 105 -4.66 18.84 -13.67
N CYS A 106 -5.28 17.85 -13.02
CA CYS A 106 -6.33 17.05 -13.63
C CYS A 106 -7.69 17.57 -13.14
N GLN A 107 -8.72 17.57 -13.98
CA GLN A 107 -10.05 18.04 -13.53
C GLN A 107 -10.86 16.95 -12.82
N SER A 108 -10.46 15.68 -12.93
CA SER A 108 -11.13 14.55 -12.30
C SER A 108 -10.17 13.58 -11.59
N VAL A 109 -10.50 13.18 -10.36
CA VAL A 109 -9.67 12.28 -9.52
C VAL A 109 -10.47 11.18 -8.82
N LEU A 110 -9.89 9.98 -8.78
CA LEU A 110 -10.29 8.89 -7.89
C LEU A 110 -9.15 8.56 -6.92
N ASP A 111 -9.39 8.68 -5.61
CA ASP A 111 -8.45 8.28 -4.57
C ASP A 111 -8.89 6.94 -3.94
N ILE A 112 -8.20 5.86 -4.28
CA ILE A 112 -8.51 4.53 -3.74
C ILE A 112 -7.76 4.38 -2.42
N GLY A 113 -8.49 4.07 -1.35
CA GLY A 113 -8.01 4.15 0.04
C GLY A 113 -7.86 5.60 0.50
N ALA A 114 -8.93 6.39 0.33
CA ALA A 114 -8.93 7.82 0.62
C ALA A 114 -8.61 8.16 2.10
N GLY A 115 -8.68 7.17 3.00
CA GLY A 115 -8.30 7.30 4.39
C GLY A 115 -9.00 8.48 5.06
N LEU A 116 -8.20 9.39 5.63
CA LEU A 116 -8.70 10.58 6.32
C LEU A 116 -9.27 11.66 5.36
N GLY A 117 -9.15 11.48 4.04
CA GLY A 117 -9.73 12.36 3.01
C GLY A 117 -8.90 13.61 2.69
N PHE A 118 -7.73 13.80 3.28
CA PHE A 118 -6.95 15.03 3.10
C PHE A 118 -6.48 15.27 1.66
N PHE A 119 -6.20 14.22 0.89
CA PHE A 119 -5.80 14.40 -0.51
C PHE A 119 -6.97 14.89 -1.37
N LEU A 120 -8.17 14.34 -1.17
CA LEU A 120 -9.39 14.84 -1.82
C LEU A 120 -9.72 16.27 -1.39
N ASP A 121 -9.52 16.62 -0.12
CA ASP A 121 -9.66 18.01 0.35
C ASP A 121 -8.67 18.96 -0.32
N ALA A 122 -7.42 18.50 -0.55
CA ALA A 122 -6.44 19.27 -1.32
C ALA A 122 -6.87 19.46 -2.78
N CYS A 123 -7.38 18.42 -3.44
CA CYS A 123 -7.93 18.53 -4.80
C CYS A 123 -9.16 19.46 -4.85
N ARG A 124 -10.06 19.37 -3.86
CA ARG A 124 -11.22 20.28 -3.70
C ARG A 124 -10.78 21.73 -3.58
N ALA A 125 -9.77 22.01 -2.74
CA ALA A 125 -9.21 23.37 -2.56
C ALA A 125 -8.55 23.93 -3.84
N GLN A 126 -8.24 23.05 -4.80
CA GLN A 126 -7.66 23.39 -6.11
C GLN A 126 -8.70 23.34 -7.23
N ASN A 127 -9.99 23.36 -6.88
CA ASN A 127 -11.14 23.42 -7.78
C ASN A 127 -11.23 22.25 -8.79
N TYR A 128 -10.85 21.04 -8.38
CA TYR A 128 -11.14 19.85 -9.18
C TYR A 128 -12.66 19.71 -9.37
N GLU A 129 -13.10 19.57 -10.62
CA GLU A 129 -14.53 19.47 -10.98
C GLU A 129 -15.16 18.17 -10.49
N HIS A 130 -14.40 17.07 -10.55
CA HIS A 130 -14.85 15.76 -10.14
C HIS A 130 -13.83 15.10 -9.21
N TYR A 131 -14.25 14.71 -8.03
CA TYR A 131 -13.37 14.00 -7.09
C TYR A 131 -14.17 12.97 -6.31
N MET A 132 -13.60 11.78 -6.17
CA MET A 132 -14.20 10.66 -5.46
C MET A 132 -13.14 9.86 -4.73
N GLY A 133 -13.48 9.31 -3.58
CA GLY A 133 -12.67 8.40 -2.80
C GLY A 133 -13.39 7.09 -2.52
N LEU A 134 -12.62 6.00 -2.49
CA LEU A 134 -13.08 4.71 -1.97
C LEU A 134 -12.37 4.46 -0.64
N GLU A 135 -13.12 4.29 0.45
CA GLU A 135 -12.58 3.95 1.76
C GLU A 135 -13.57 3.04 2.49
N PRO A 136 -13.25 1.75 2.73
CA PRO A 136 -14.20 0.76 3.25
C PRO A 136 -14.82 1.13 4.60
N GLY A 137 -14.16 1.97 5.41
CA GLY A 137 -14.79 2.63 6.53
C GLY A 137 -13.92 2.80 7.76
N GLY A 138 -14.58 2.80 8.92
CA GLY A 138 -13.95 3.03 10.21
C GLY A 138 -13.54 4.49 10.43
N PRO A 139 -12.70 4.76 11.46
CA PRO A 139 -12.40 6.12 11.92
C PRO A 139 -11.79 7.04 10.85
N GLN A 140 -11.18 6.47 9.82
CA GLN A 140 -10.57 7.22 8.73
C GLN A 140 -11.64 7.84 7.83
N ARG A 141 -12.57 7.02 7.33
CA ARG A 141 -13.71 7.51 6.55
C ARG A 141 -14.56 8.48 7.36
N ASP A 142 -14.83 8.17 8.63
CA ASP A 142 -15.65 9.02 9.49
C ASP A 142 -15.07 10.43 9.57
N HIS A 143 -13.75 10.56 9.67
CA HIS A 143 -13.08 11.86 9.58
C HIS A 143 -13.31 12.55 8.22
N ALA A 144 -13.08 11.84 7.09
CA ALA A 144 -13.28 12.43 5.76
C ALA A 144 -14.71 12.96 5.57
N VAL A 145 -15.71 12.20 6.02
CA VAL A 145 -17.13 12.55 5.89
C VAL A 145 -17.55 13.64 6.87
N GLN A 146 -17.27 13.46 8.17
CA GLN A 146 -17.84 14.29 9.23
C GLN A 146 -17.01 15.55 9.52
N VAL A 147 -15.68 15.47 9.35
CA VAL A 147 -14.76 16.57 9.69
C VAL A 147 -14.41 17.40 8.44
N LEU A 148 -14.14 16.75 7.31
CA LEU A 148 -13.82 17.45 6.06
C LEU A 148 -15.06 17.73 5.19
N GLY A 149 -16.22 17.17 5.52
CA GLY A 149 -17.45 17.39 4.76
C GLY A 149 -17.43 16.75 3.37
N LEU A 150 -16.75 15.60 3.20
CA LEU A 150 -16.61 14.90 1.92
C LEU A 150 -17.65 13.79 1.72
N GLY A 151 -18.81 13.88 2.38
CA GLY A 151 -19.79 12.79 2.50
C GLY A 151 -20.18 12.10 1.20
N GLU A 152 -20.62 12.87 0.21
CA GLU A 152 -21.04 12.34 -1.11
C GLU A 152 -19.85 11.92 -1.99
N HIS A 153 -18.65 12.36 -1.63
CA HIS A 153 -17.41 12.12 -2.38
C HIS A 153 -16.60 10.93 -1.85
N VAL A 154 -16.90 10.36 -0.68
CA VAL A 154 -16.16 9.21 -0.10
C VAL A 154 -17.08 8.03 0.17
N ARG A 155 -16.99 7.01 -0.69
CA ARG A 155 -17.86 5.83 -0.65
C ARG A 155 -17.32 4.75 0.29
N PRO A 156 -18.20 4.08 1.06
CA PRO A 156 -17.84 3.01 2.00
C PRO A 156 -17.62 1.66 1.28
N GLU A 157 -16.76 1.63 0.27
CA GLU A 157 -16.54 0.43 -0.56
C GLU A 157 -15.06 0.20 -0.84
N GLU A 158 -14.71 -1.07 -1.09
CA GLU A 158 -13.44 -1.48 -1.68
C GLU A 158 -13.52 -1.36 -3.21
N LEU A 159 -12.37 -1.38 -3.87
CA LEU A 159 -12.32 -1.52 -5.33
C LEU A 159 -12.52 -2.98 -5.73
N ASP A 160 -13.58 -3.28 -6.49
CA ASP A 160 -13.91 -4.61 -6.98
C ASP A 160 -14.52 -4.59 -8.40
N GLU A 161 -14.93 -5.75 -8.92
CA GLU A 161 -15.59 -5.85 -10.24
C GLU A 161 -16.92 -5.09 -10.35
N HIS A 162 -17.59 -4.79 -9.22
CA HIS A 162 -18.88 -4.14 -9.18
C HIS A 162 -18.79 -2.62 -9.05
N THR A 163 -17.64 -2.08 -8.60
CA THR A 163 -17.43 -0.63 -8.45
C THR A 163 -17.83 0.15 -9.71
N GLN A 164 -18.79 1.07 -9.63
CA GLN A 164 -19.19 1.94 -10.74
C GLN A 164 -18.85 3.39 -10.42
N LEU A 165 -18.22 4.12 -11.33
CA LEU A 165 -17.88 5.53 -11.13
C LEU A 165 -18.80 6.44 -11.95
N PRO A 166 -19.15 7.62 -11.41
CA PRO A 166 -19.98 8.59 -12.14
C PRO A 166 -19.21 9.34 -13.24
N PHE A 167 -17.89 9.18 -13.30
CA PHE A 167 -17.01 9.76 -14.31
C PHE A 167 -15.79 8.85 -14.54
N ALA A 168 -15.11 9.03 -15.67
CA ALA A 168 -13.80 8.43 -15.91
C ALA A 168 -12.71 9.33 -15.32
N PRO A 169 -12.01 8.93 -14.24
CA PRO A 169 -10.97 9.76 -13.62
C PRO A 169 -9.77 9.94 -14.55
N ARG A 170 -9.29 11.18 -14.68
CA ARG A 170 -8.01 11.51 -15.33
C ARG A 170 -6.82 11.32 -14.40
N LEU A 171 -7.05 11.25 -13.10
CA LEU A 171 -6.04 10.89 -12.09
C LEU A 171 -6.62 9.80 -11.18
N VAL A 172 -5.90 8.70 -11.03
CA VAL A 172 -6.19 7.67 -10.02
C VAL A 172 -5.01 7.57 -9.07
N THR A 173 -5.26 7.64 -7.76
CA THR A 173 -4.22 7.56 -6.73
C THR A 173 -4.41 6.34 -5.83
N LEU A 174 -3.29 5.71 -5.47
CA LEU A 174 -3.20 4.65 -4.46
C LEU A 174 -2.03 4.99 -3.53
N PHE A 175 -2.33 5.56 -2.36
CA PHE A 175 -1.32 5.90 -1.36
C PHE A 175 -1.29 4.87 -0.24
N HIS A 176 -0.28 4.02 -0.21
CA HIS A 176 -0.16 2.93 0.78
C HIS A 176 -1.35 1.96 0.78
N VAL A 177 -1.83 1.61 -0.41
CA VAL A 177 -2.96 0.71 -0.61
C VAL A 177 -2.54 -0.55 -1.33
N LEU A 178 -1.79 -0.42 -2.43
CA LEU A 178 -1.47 -1.55 -3.31
C LEU A 178 -0.75 -2.68 -2.57
N GLU A 179 0.13 -2.35 -1.60
CA GLU A 179 0.84 -3.31 -0.78
C GLU A 179 -0.06 -4.11 0.15
N HIS A 180 -1.25 -3.60 0.48
CA HIS A 180 -2.22 -4.25 1.35
C HIS A 180 -3.18 -5.19 0.61
N LEU A 181 -3.31 -5.03 -0.72
CA LEU A 181 -4.29 -5.78 -1.50
C LEU A 181 -3.88 -7.25 -1.65
N GLN A 182 -4.86 -8.15 -1.53
CA GLN A 182 -4.65 -9.58 -1.75
C GLN A 182 -4.36 -9.92 -3.21
N GLU A 183 -4.97 -9.17 -4.12
CA GLU A 183 -4.91 -9.39 -5.57
C GLU A 183 -4.60 -8.06 -6.29
N PRO A 184 -3.38 -7.51 -6.13
CA PRO A 184 -3.03 -6.18 -6.64
C PRO A 184 -3.14 -6.10 -8.17
N GLY A 185 -2.87 -7.19 -8.89
CA GLY A 185 -3.07 -7.25 -10.34
C GLY A 185 -4.55 -7.08 -10.74
N LYS A 186 -5.49 -7.73 -10.05
CA LYS A 186 -6.92 -7.56 -10.31
C LYS A 186 -7.38 -6.12 -10.07
N ALA A 187 -6.89 -5.49 -9.01
CA ALA A 187 -7.16 -4.09 -8.72
C ALA A 187 -6.64 -3.17 -9.84
N LEU A 188 -5.39 -3.37 -10.29
CA LEU A 188 -4.83 -2.63 -11.43
C LEU A 188 -5.66 -2.83 -12.70
N ALA A 189 -5.99 -4.08 -13.06
CA ALA A 189 -6.85 -4.37 -14.21
C ALA A 189 -8.23 -3.73 -14.09
N ARG A 190 -8.77 -3.59 -12.86
CA ARG A 190 -10.03 -2.90 -12.62
C ARG A 190 -9.89 -1.39 -12.82
N ILE A 191 -8.83 -0.77 -12.28
CA ILE A 191 -8.50 0.64 -12.47
C ILE A 191 -8.39 0.96 -13.96
N ALA A 192 -7.69 0.11 -14.73
CA ALA A 192 -7.50 0.30 -16.15
C ALA A 192 -8.82 0.40 -16.95
N LYS A 193 -9.87 -0.30 -16.49
CA LYS A 193 -11.21 -0.26 -17.11
C LYS A 193 -12.05 0.95 -16.70
N LEU A 194 -11.72 1.58 -15.57
CA LEU A 194 -12.53 2.67 -15.00
C LEU A 194 -12.00 4.05 -15.38
N MET A 195 -10.69 4.19 -15.57
CA MET A 195 -10.05 5.48 -15.79
C MET A 195 -10.14 5.97 -17.23
N ASP A 196 -9.93 7.27 -17.42
CA ASP A 196 -9.79 7.89 -18.74
C ASP A 196 -8.57 7.29 -19.49
N PRO A 197 -8.67 6.98 -20.80
CA PRO A 197 -7.53 6.44 -21.59
C PRO A 197 -6.28 7.33 -21.60
N LEU A 198 -6.44 8.63 -21.40
CA LEU A 198 -5.35 9.62 -21.31
C LEU A 198 -5.02 9.99 -19.85
N GLY A 199 -5.59 9.26 -18.89
CA GLY A 199 -5.41 9.48 -17.47
C GLY A 199 -4.07 8.98 -16.94
N TRP A 200 -3.79 9.37 -15.71
CA TRP A 200 -2.62 8.99 -14.93
C TRP A 200 -3.01 8.10 -13.76
N LEU A 201 -2.20 7.09 -13.53
CA LEU A 201 -2.20 6.29 -12.32
C LEU A 201 -0.96 6.67 -11.50
N VAL A 202 -1.15 7.10 -10.26
CA VAL A 202 -0.07 7.40 -9.32
C VAL A 202 -0.16 6.45 -8.13
N ILE A 203 0.92 5.72 -7.89
CA ILE A 203 1.00 4.74 -6.81
C ILE A 203 2.15 5.14 -5.89
N GLU A 204 1.90 5.15 -4.59
CA GLU A 204 2.92 5.32 -3.55
C GLU A 204 2.91 4.09 -2.64
N VAL A 205 4.05 3.42 -2.52
CA VAL A 205 4.25 2.22 -1.69
C VAL A 205 5.61 2.30 -0.98
N PRO A 206 5.81 1.57 0.13
CA PRO A 206 7.15 1.41 0.70
C PRO A 206 8.08 0.74 -0.31
N ASP A 207 9.28 1.28 -0.49
CA ASP A 207 10.30 0.68 -1.33
C ASP A 207 11.06 -0.39 -0.55
N ILE A 208 11.01 -1.63 -1.05
CA ILE A 208 11.74 -2.74 -0.47
C ILE A 208 13.26 -2.66 -0.66
N GLU A 209 13.74 -1.78 -1.52
CA GLU A 209 15.17 -1.51 -1.73
C GLU A 209 15.65 -0.25 -0.99
N ALA A 210 14.78 0.44 -0.25
CA ALA A 210 15.17 1.59 0.59
C ALA A 210 16.03 1.17 1.81
N ASP A 211 16.54 2.15 2.55
CA ASP A 211 17.48 1.97 3.67
C ASP A 211 16.87 1.20 4.87
N TRP A 212 16.90 -0.13 4.78
CA TRP A 212 16.51 -1.07 5.83
C TRP A 212 17.28 -0.88 7.14
N PRO A 213 18.58 -0.50 7.18
CA PRO A 213 19.25 -0.13 8.41
C PRO A 213 18.51 0.92 9.24
N GLU A 214 17.78 1.85 8.61
CA GLU A 214 17.02 2.88 9.32
C GLU A 214 15.58 2.44 9.65
N LEU A 215 14.91 1.74 8.73
CA LEU A 215 13.53 1.30 8.89
C LEU A 215 13.40 -0.03 9.69
N GLY A 216 14.35 -0.94 9.52
CA GLY A 216 14.47 -2.21 10.23
C GLY A 216 13.22 -3.10 10.11
N LEU A 217 12.85 -3.75 11.21
CA LEU A 217 11.66 -4.61 11.25
C LEU A 217 10.34 -3.83 11.17
N LEU A 218 10.35 -2.50 11.18
CA LEU A 218 9.13 -1.71 11.01
C LEU A 218 8.48 -1.90 9.65
N GLN A 219 9.28 -2.21 8.62
CA GLN A 219 8.79 -2.49 7.28
C GLN A 219 7.96 -3.78 7.23
N VAL A 220 8.35 -4.81 7.98
CA VAL A 220 7.70 -6.12 7.91
C VAL A 220 6.45 -6.11 8.77
N HIS A 221 5.28 -6.08 8.13
CA HIS A 221 3.99 -5.94 8.79
C HIS A 221 2.98 -6.91 8.17
N VAL A 222 2.27 -7.68 9.00
CA VAL A 222 1.26 -8.65 8.54
C VAL A 222 0.19 -8.09 7.60
N SER A 223 -0.08 -6.77 7.63
CA SER A 223 -1.05 -6.14 6.72
C SER A 223 -0.48 -5.83 5.34
N HIS A 224 0.85 -5.74 5.18
CA HIS A 224 1.47 -5.55 3.87
C HIS A 224 1.61 -6.92 3.22
N ARG A 225 0.70 -7.23 2.32
CA ARG A 225 0.66 -8.46 1.54
C ARG A 225 1.85 -8.55 0.58
N SER A 226 2.18 -7.44 -0.07
CA SER A 226 3.20 -7.30 -1.11
C SER A 226 4.23 -6.25 -0.73
N TYR A 227 5.45 -6.38 -1.24
CA TYR A 227 6.56 -5.46 -1.01
C TYR A 227 7.25 -5.22 -2.35
N PHE A 228 7.33 -3.97 -2.75
CA PHE A 228 7.69 -3.60 -4.11
C PHE A 228 9.04 -2.92 -4.16
N SER A 229 9.85 -3.31 -5.15
CA SER A 229 10.88 -2.45 -5.74
C SER A 229 10.32 -1.75 -6.98
N ALA A 230 11.04 -0.75 -7.50
CA ALA A 230 10.69 -0.09 -8.76
C ALA A 230 10.42 -1.10 -9.88
N GLN A 231 11.34 -2.05 -10.08
CA GLN A 231 11.27 -3.02 -11.18
C GLN A 231 10.14 -4.02 -11.00
N THR A 232 9.90 -4.51 -9.78
CA THR A 232 8.79 -5.46 -9.54
C THR A 232 7.42 -4.78 -9.66
N LEU A 233 7.31 -3.50 -9.30
CA LEU A 233 6.09 -2.71 -9.50
C LEU A 233 5.86 -2.39 -10.98
N GLU A 234 6.91 -2.01 -11.72
CA GLU A 234 6.85 -1.83 -13.17
C GLU A 234 6.42 -3.10 -13.91
N ALA A 235 6.98 -4.25 -13.54
CA ALA A 235 6.58 -5.53 -14.12
C ALA A 235 5.10 -5.86 -13.84
N LEU A 236 4.63 -5.61 -12.61
CA LEU A 236 3.22 -5.80 -12.26
C LEU A 236 2.30 -4.84 -13.03
N LEU A 237 2.70 -3.57 -13.16
CA LEU A 237 1.97 -2.57 -13.95
C LEU A 237 1.87 -2.99 -15.43
N SER A 238 3.00 -3.38 -16.03
CA SER A 238 3.07 -3.84 -17.43
C SER A 238 2.17 -5.05 -17.68
N ALA A 239 2.14 -6.00 -16.75
CA ALA A 239 1.27 -7.18 -16.84
C ALA A 239 -0.22 -6.84 -16.72
N ASN A 240 -0.59 -5.65 -16.23
CA ASN A 240 -1.97 -5.24 -15.99
C ASN A 240 -2.38 -4.00 -16.80
N GLY A 241 -1.72 -3.77 -17.95
CA GLY A 241 -2.14 -2.77 -18.93
C GLY A 241 -1.60 -1.36 -18.72
N PHE A 242 -0.57 -1.20 -17.89
CA PHE A 242 0.05 0.09 -17.62
C PHE A 242 1.52 0.13 -18.04
N HIS A 243 1.97 1.30 -18.47
CA HIS A 243 3.37 1.63 -18.69
C HIS A 243 3.81 2.69 -17.67
N ALA A 244 4.82 2.39 -16.87
CA ALA A 244 5.45 3.36 -15.99
C ALA A 244 6.20 4.41 -16.82
N GLN A 245 5.81 5.68 -16.67
CA GLN A 245 6.48 6.80 -17.35
C GLN A 245 7.66 7.32 -16.53
N HIS A 246 7.49 7.31 -15.20
CA HIS A 246 8.46 7.87 -14.27
C HIS A 246 8.27 7.23 -12.90
N TRP A 247 9.36 7.09 -12.15
CA TRP A 247 9.30 6.78 -10.72
C TRP A 247 10.34 7.56 -9.94
N ARG A 248 10.07 7.78 -8.66
CA ARG A 248 11.00 8.41 -7.72
C ARG A 248 11.04 7.62 -6.43
N ARG A 249 12.24 7.46 -5.90
CA ARG A 249 12.44 7.10 -4.50
C ARG A 249 12.49 8.38 -3.69
N GLU A 250 11.66 8.48 -2.67
CA GLU A 250 11.73 9.57 -1.70
C GLU A 250 12.90 9.31 -0.76
N ALA A 251 14.09 9.75 -1.18
CA ALA A 251 15.29 9.66 -0.36
C ALA A 251 15.17 10.56 0.88
N HIS A 252 14.51 11.71 0.76
CA HIS A 252 14.23 12.64 1.85
C HIS A 252 12.82 13.22 1.64
N GLY A 253 11.99 13.26 2.68
CA GLY A 253 10.58 13.70 2.56
C GLY A 253 9.74 13.31 3.77
N ILE A 254 8.42 13.45 3.67
CA ILE A 254 7.49 13.07 4.76
C ILE A 254 7.45 11.55 4.95
N TYR A 255 7.71 10.76 3.89
CA TYR A 255 7.94 9.32 3.95
C TYR A 255 9.24 8.91 3.26
N GLU A 256 10.34 9.05 3.98
CA GLU A 256 11.63 8.49 3.58
C GLU A 256 11.53 6.98 3.33
N GLY A 257 12.04 6.54 2.19
CA GLY A 257 12.00 5.15 1.75
C GLY A 257 10.72 4.73 1.01
N ASN A 258 9.89 5.68 0.58
CA ASN A 258 8.78 5.40 -0.33
C ASN A 258 9.20 5.41 -1.80
N LEU A 259 8.53 4.56 -2.58
CA LEU A 259 8.55 4.55 -4.03
C LEU A 259 7.25 5.15 -4.55
N ARG A 260 7.35 6.20 -5.37
CA ARG A 260 6.23 6.76 -6.12
C ARG A 260 6.39 6.47 -7.61
N VAL A 261 5.38 5.88 -8.23
CA VAL A 261 5.33 5.57 -9.66
C VAL A 261 4.21 6.36 -10.32
N TYR A 262 4.51 6.90 -11.51
CA TYR A 262 3.58 7.58 -12.40
C TYR A 262 3.42 6.72 -13.65
N ALA A 263 2.23 6.19 -13.88
CA ALA A 263 1.93 5.28 -14.96
C ALA A 263 0.78 5.78 -15.83
N ARG A 264 0.77 5.33 -17.08
CA ARG A 264 -0.32 5.53 -18.03
C ARG A 264 -0.79 4.19 -18.56
N LEU A 265 -1.99 4.15 -19.12
CA LEU A 265 -2.45 2.98 -19.86
C LEU A 265 -1.55 2.70 -21.07
N ASN A 266 -1.36 1.42 -21.36
CA ASN A 266 -0.67 0.99 -22.57
C ASN A 266 -1.43 1.44 -23.82
N ALA A 267 -0.71 1.88 -24.84
CA ALA A 267 -1.32 2.10 -26.14
C ALA A 267 -1.90 0.77 -26.67
N PRO A 268 -3.08 0.74 -27.30
CA PRO A 268 -3.78 -0.48 -27.72
C PRO A 268 -2.99 -1.45 -28.62
N ALA A 269 -1.87 -1.02 -29.20
CA ALA A 269 -1.11 -1.76 -30.20
C ALA A 269 0.37 -2.04 -29.85
N THR A 270 0.83 -1.70 -28.64
CA THR A 270 2.24 -1.95 -28.26
C THR A 270 2.32 -3.16 -27.33
N PRO A 271 2.84 -4.32 -27.77
CA PRO A 271 3.26 -5.34 -26.85
C PRO A 271 4.43 -4.80 -26.04
N THR A 272 4.15 -4.23 -24.87
CA THR A 272 5.17 -3.91 -23.88
C THR A 272 5.72 -5.24 -23.36
N VAL A 273 6.95 -5.55 -23.77
CA VAL A 273 7.74 -6.59 -23.09
C VAL A 273 7.89 -6.12 -21.66
N ALA A 274 7.29 -6.85 -20.71
CA ALA A 274 7.42 -6.52 -19.31
C ALA A 274 8.92 -6.48 -18.96
N PRO A 275 9.40 -5.42 -18.27
CA PRO A 275 10.79 -5.38 -17.85
C PRO A 275 11.09 -6.63 -17.03
N LEU A 276 12.23 -7.27 -17.31
CA LEU A 276 12.63 -8.46 -16.56
C LEU A 276 12.81 -8.04 -15.09
N PRO A 277 12.10 -8.68 -14.15
CA PRO A 277 12.31 -8.38 -12.75
C PRO A 277 13.75 -8.74 -12.36
N PRO A 278 14.33 -8.07 -11.35
CA PRO A 278 15.62 -8.46 -10.77
C PRO A 278 15.60 -9.92 -10.34
N GLN A 279 16.74 -10.58 -10.27
CA GLN A 279 16.75 -11.98 -9.86
C GLN A 279 16.34 -12.11 -8.38
N ALA A 280 15.47 -13.08 -8.08
CA ALA A 280 14.99 -13.33 -6.72
C ALA A 280 16.14 -13.49 -5.71
N ASN A 281 17.24 -14.13 -6.12
CA ASN A 281 18.43 -14.30 -5.28
C ASN A 281 19.09 -12.97 -4.89
N ASP A 282 19.10 -11.99 -5.79
CA ASP A 282 19.73 -10.69 -5.56
C ASP A 282 18.91 -9.87 -4.54
N ILE A 283 17.59 -9.80 -4.73
CA ILE A 283 16.69 -9.14 -3.78
C ILE A 283 16.81 -9.78 -2.39
N ARG A 284 16.79 -11.12 -2.35
CA ARG A 284 16.93 -11.85 -1.08
C ARG A 284 18.26 -11.53 -0.39
N ALA A 285 19.37 -11.56 -1.13
CA ALA A 285 20.68 -11.26 -0.59
C ALA A 285 20.76 -9.80 -0.10
N HIS A 286 20.21 -8.86 -0.86
CA HIS A 286 20.15 -7.44 -0.51
C HIS A 286 19.40 -7.21 0.81
N ILE A 287 18.22 -7.81 0.99
CA ILE A 287 17.43 -7.66 2.21
C ILE A 287 18.13 -8.32 3.41
N LEU A 288 18.63 -9.55 3.24
CA LEU A 288 19.30 -10.28 4.34
C LEU A 288 20.54 -9.54 4.87
N LYS A 289 21.30 -8.88 4.00
CA LYS A 289 22.47 -8.06 4.39
C LYS A 289 22.09 -6.86 5.25
N GLN A 290 20.83 -6.44 5.23
CA GLN A 290 20.37 -5.22 5.87
C GLN A 290 19.54 -5.43 7.14
N ILE A 291 18.88 -6.59 7.30
CA ILE A 291 18.10 -6.86 8.51
C ILE A 291 19.02 -6.87 9.75
N ARG A 292 18.63 -6.11 10.78
CA ARG A 292 19.33 -6.01 12.08
C ARG A 292 18.35 -6.38 13.22
N PRO A 293 18.09 -7.68 13.47
CA PRO A 293 17.00 -8.10 14.36
C PRO A 293 17.22 -7.73 15.83
N LEU A 294 18.48 -7.57 16.24
CA LEU A 294 18.87 -7.21 17.61
C LEU A 294 19.09 -5.71 17.78
N SER A 295 18.88 -4.89 16.74
CA SER A 295 18.97 -3.43 16.85
C SER A 295 17.99 -2.90 17.90
N LEU A 296 18.47 -2.05 18.80
CA LEU A 296 17.64 -1.38 19.80
C LEU A 296 16.78 -0.25 19.18
N ARG A 297 17.18 0.28 18.02
CA ARG A 297 16.44 1.35 17.31
C ARG A 297 15.21 0.81 16.60
N ASN A 298 15.35 -0.30 15.88
CA ASN A 298 14.36 -0.80 14.91
C ASN A 298 14.30 -2.33 14.77
N GLY A 299 14.92 -3.08 15.69
CA GLY A 299 14.81 -4.54 15.79
C GLY A 299 13.73 -5.02 16.77
N TYR A 300 13.77 -6.29 17.14
CA TYR A 300 12.78 -6.90 18.04
C TYR A 300 12.73 -6.29 19.45
N PRO A 301 13.84 -5.87 20.08
CA PRO A 301 13.76 -5.20 21.39
C PRO A 301 12.85 -3.96 21.35
N ARG A 302 12.97 -3.15 20.29
CA ARG A 302 12.10 -2.00 20.05
C ARG A 302 10.65 -2.42 19.84
N MET A 303 10.42 -3.48 19.05
CA MET A 303 9.06 -3.96 18.76
C MET A 303 8.36 -4.51 20.00
N ALA A 304 9.07 -5.27 20.84
CA ALA A 304 8.56 -5.77 22.11
C ALA A 304 8.14 -4.61 23.03
N TRP A 305 8.99 -3.58 23.16
CA TRP A 305 8.66 -2.39 23.93
C TRP A 305 7.44 -1.65 23.37
N ARG A 306 7.31 -1.51 22.04
CA ARG A 306 6.15 -0.86 21.41
C ARG A 306 4.86 -1.63 21.69
N LEU A 307 4.89 -2.96 21.55
CA LEU A 307 3.73 -3.82 21.84
C LEU A 307 3.30 -3.75 23.30
N ALA A 308 4.24 -3.64 24.24
CA ALA A 308 3.92 -3.51 25.66
C ALA A 308 3.21 -2.18 26.03
N ARG A 309 3.21 -1.19 25.13
CA ARG A 309 2.56 0.12 25.30
C ARG A 309 1.21 0.26 24.58
N LEU A 310 0.72 -0.81 23.95
CA LEU A 310 -0.58 -0.88 23.27
C LEU A 310 -1.61 -1.62 24.13
#